data_AF-A0A969CKH3-F1
#
_entry.id   AF-A0A969CKH3-F1
#
_cell.length_a   1.000
_cell.length_b   1.000
_cell.length_c   1.000
_cell.angle_alpha   90.00
_cell.angle_beta   90.00
_cell.angle_gamma   90.00
#
_symmetry.space_group_name_H-M   'P 1'
#
loop_
_entity.id
_entity.type
_entity.pdbx_description
1 polymer ?
#
loop_
_entity_poly.entity_id
_entity_poly.type
_entity_poly.pdbx_seq_one_letter_code
_entity_poly.pdbx_strand_id
1 'polypeptide(L)'
;MMNQPPDSDSNLSPSPSQQNLEQSVAGSTVEGGIQGVQGDYNTQIHITNYYYSREDIRTAPVNSAKTSADDNLPCPYRGLFHFGPNDTEFFFGREIFIEELIQATAKRSFIPVLGASGSGKSSVVLAGLVPKLKQQGHWLFTHFRPGSDPFYALAEALVPLYTPNLNATEQIAQTPKLADYLDKGEVTLTNVMANIQRSHPNHQVLLIADQFEEIYTLCSDESTRRRFLDCLLNLIQTNTNQLPTVLVATMRADFLGSALEYRPFADVLQDDIKLGPMNRTELLEVIENQPKS
;
A
#
# COMPACT_ATOMS: atom_id res chain seq x y z
N MET A 1 -25.53 81.96 -21.02
CA MET A 1 -24.86 81.14 -20.00
C MET A 1 -24.77 79.73 -20.59
N MET A 2 -23.69 79.29 -21.27
CA MET A 2 -22.28 79.74 -21.23
C MET A 2 -21.65 79.58 -19.83
N ASN A 3 -20.49 78.95 -19.65
CA ASN A 3 -19.41 78.63 -20.60
C ASN A 3 -18.87 77.18 -20.56
N GLN A 4 -18.04 76.86 -21.56
CA GLN A 4 -17.18 75.66 -21.68
C GLN A 4 -15.70 76.01 -21.33
N PRO A 5 -14.72 75.07 -21.40
CA PRO A 5 -13.38 75.21 -20.78
C PRO A 5 -12.32 75.86 -21.71
N PRO A 6 -11.03 75.76 -21.33
CA PRO A 6 -10.05 74.95 -22.09
C PRO A 6 -9.35 73.91 -21.16
N ASP A 7 -8.77 72.78 -21.61
CA ASP A 7 -7.77 72.52 -22.68
C ASP A 7 -6.39 73.17 -22.38
N SER A 8 -5.22 72.54 -22.55
CA SER A 8 -4.81 71.14 -22.82
C SER A 8 -3.37 70.93 -22.26
N ASP A 9 -2.48 69.96 -22.56
CA ASP A 9 -2.40 68.90 -23.58
C ASP A 9 -1.33 67.81 -23.24
N SER A 10 -1.25 66.76 -24.09
CA SER A 10 -0.08 66.03 -24.68
C SER A 10 1.29 65.85 -23.93
N ASN A 11 2.13 64.83 -24.19
CA ASN A 11 2.03 63.67 -25.08
C ASN A 11 3.11 62.55 -24.84
N LEU A 12 2.83 61.37 -25.40
CA LEU A 12 3.76 60.35 -25.99
C LEU A 12 4.91 59.67 -25.20
N SER A 13 4.93 58.34 -25.35
CA SER A 13 6.04 57.36 -25.16
C SER A 13 7.12 57.48 -26.27
N PRO A 14 8.29 56.79 -26.24
CA PRO A 14 8.35 55.31 -26.40
C PRO A 14 9.52 54.56 -25.70
N SER A 15 9.50 53.22 -25.76
CA SER A 15 10.68 52.34 -25.58
C SER A 15 11.61 52.41 -26.81
N PRO A 16 12.88 51.95 -26.73
CA PRO A 16 13.14 50.57 -27.21
C PRO A 16 14.39 49.84 -26.63
N SER A 17 14.55 48.59 -27.11
CA SER A 17 15.82 47.86 -27.36
C SER A 17 16.60 47.18 -26.22
N GLN A 18 17.24 46.07 -26.60
CA GLN A 18 18.06 45.16 -25.79
C GLN A 18 19.55 45.49 -25.97
N GLN A 19 20.41 45.07 -25.03
CA GLN A 19 21.75 44.59 -25.36
C GLN A 19 22.32 43.66 -24.29
N ASN A 20 23.11 42.67 -24.71
CA ASN A 20 23.80 41.72 -23.83
C ASN A 20 25.05 42.36 -23.22
N LEU A 21 25.49 41.82 -22.07
CA LEU A 21 26.92 41.73 -21.74
C LEU A 21 27.18 40.46 -20.95
N GLU A 22 27.90 39.53 -21.57
CA GLU A 22 28.38 38.31 -20.95
C GLU A 22 29.59 38.61 -20.06
N GLN A 23 29.76 37.86 -18.96
CA GLN A 23 31.09 37.58 -18.45
C GLN A 23 31.17 36.14 -17.93
N SER A 24 32.24 35.46 -18.32
CA SER A 24 32.42 34.02 -18.19
C SER A 24 33.46 33.68 -17.13
N VAL A 25 33.31 32.52 -16.50
CA VAL A 25 34.43 31.78 -15.89
C VAL A 25 34.34 30.32 -16.35
N ALA A 26 35.37 29.84 -17.05
CA ALA A 26 35.53 28.42 -17.37
C ALA A 26 36.03 27.65 -16.12
N GLY A 27 35.83 26.34 -15.96
CA GLY A 27 35.25 25.34 -16.86
C GLY A 27 36.15 24.09 -16.92
N SER A 28 35.61 22.94 -17.30
CA SER A 28 36.39 21.81 -17.84
C SER A 28 35.47 20.80 -18.52
N THR A 29 35.68 20.61 -19.83
CA THR A 29 35.03 19.57 -20.61
C THR A 29 35.83 18.27 -20.50
N VAL A 30 35.15 17.13 -20.37
CA VAL A 30 35.69 15.83 -20.77
C VAL A 30 34.69 15.22 -21.74
N GLU A 31 35.04 15.18 -23.03
CA GLU A 31 34.22 14.53 -24.04
C GLU A 31 34.39 13.01 -23.95
N GLY A 32 33.27 12.30 -23.85
CA GLY A 32 33.19 10.84 -23.89
C GLY A 32 32.06 10.41 -24.81
N GLY A 33 32.23 10.65 -26.11
CA GLY A 33 31.18 10.39 -27.11
C GLY A 33 30.89 8.90 -27.31
N ILE A 34 29.62 8.52 -27.20
CA ILE A 34 29.09 7.23 -27.68
C ILE A 34 27.90 7.53 -28.59
N GLN A 35 27.79 6.78 -29.69
CA GLN A 35 26.74 6.96 -30.70
C GLN A 35 25.36 6.62 -30.15
N GLY A 36 24.33 7.30 -30.65
CA GLY A 36 22.95 7.02 -30.27
C GLY A 36 22.52 5.62 -30.68
N VAL A 37 21.97 4.86 -29.72
CA VAL A 37 21.24 3.62 -29.96
C VAL A 37 19.79 3.84 -29.53
N GLN A 38 18.88 3.67 -30.49
CA GLN A 38 17.44 3.72 -30.27
C GLN A 38 16.99 2.36 -29.70
N GLY A 39 16.38 2.33 -28.52
CA GLY A 39 15.96 1.11 -27.84
C GLY A 39 14.94 1.37 -26.73
N ASP A 40 14.02 0.44 -26.54
CA ASP A 40 12.80 0.64 -25.75
C ASP A 40 13.03 0.57 -24.23
N TYR A 41 12.83 1.69 -23.53
CA TYR A 41 12.77 1.73 -22.07
C TYR A 41 11.37 1.31 -21.59
N ASN A 42 11.12 0.00 -21.57
CA ASN A 42 9.94 -0.60 -20.95
C ASN A 42 10.08 -0.59 -19.40
N THR A 43 9.96 0.60 -18.81
CA THR A 43 10.23 0.83 -17.38
C THR A 43 9.16 0.21 -16.49
N GLN A 44 9.42 -1.01 -15.98
CA GLN A 44 8.59 -1.61 -14.92
C GLN A 44 8.76 -0.84 -13.61
N ILE A 45 7.76 -0.03 -13.25
CA ILE A 45 7.77 0.78 -12.03
C ILE A 45 7.42 -0.09 -10.80
N HIS A 46 8.44 -0.70 -10.20
CA HIS A 46 8.31 -1.54 -9.00
C HIS A 46 8.20 -0.71 -7.71
N ILE A 47 7.04 -0.08 -7.46
CA ILE A 47 6.75 0.52 -6.15
C ILE A 47 6.60 -0.60 -5.11
N THR A 48 7.49 -0.64 -4.12
CA THR A 48 7.43 -1.59 -3.00
C THR A 48 7.70 -0.82 -1.70
N ASN A 49 6.64 -0.43 -1.01
CA ASN A 49 6.73 0.29 0.25
C ASN A 49 7.15 -0.68 1.38
N TYR A 50 8.28 -0.41 2.02
CA TYR A 50 8.67 -1.03 3.28
C TYR A 50 8.91 0.07 4.32
N TYR A 51 7.94 0.26 5.22
CA TYR A 51 8.09 1.13 6.38
C TYR A 51 7.66 0.37 7.63
N TYR A 52 8.63 0.03 8.48
CA TYR A 52 8.42 -0.53 9.81
C TYR A 52 9.10 0.40 10.82
N SER A 53 8.31 1.20 11.53
CA SER A 53 8.82 2.04 12.62
C SER A 53 9.22 1.17 13.81
N ARG A 54 10.41 1.42 14.37
CA ARG A 54 10.82 0.83 15.66
C ARG A 54 10.27 1.63 16.83
N GLU A 55 9.76 0.93 17.83
CA GLU A 55 9.76 1.43 19.21
C GLU A 55 10.79 0.64 20.02
N ASP A 56 11.91 1.29 20.37
CA ASP A 56 13.02 0.66 21.11
C ASP A 56 12.67 0.53 22.61
N ILE A 57 12.10 -0.61 23.01
CA ILE A 57 11.88 -0.94 24.44
C ILE A 57 13.24 -1.15 25.12
N ARG A 58 13.72 -0.13 25.84
CA ARG A 58 14.98 -0.17 26.61
C ARG A 58 14.83 -0.93 27.93
N THR A 59 15.16 -2.23 27.96
CA THR A 59 15.36 -2.98 29.21
C THR A 59 16.80 -2.86 29.71
N ALA A 60 17.00 -2.43 30.95
CA ALA A 60 18.31 -2.38 31.59
C ALA A 60 18.82 -3.79 31.99
N PRO A 61 20.14 -4.03 32.06
CA PRO A 61 20.70 -5.36 32.31
C PRO A 61 20.62 -5.77 33.79
N VAL A 62 20.23 -7.03 34.03
CA VAL A 62 20.39 -7.71 35.32
C VAL A 62 21.56 -8.69 35.23
N ASN A 63 22.56 -8.52 36.08
CA ASN A 63 23.73 -9.40 36.10
C ASN A 63 23.42 -10.78 36.72
N SER A 64 23.63 -11.85 35.95
CA SER A 64 23.86 -13.20 36.47
C SER A 64 24.97 -13.86 35.63
N ALA A 65 25.94 -14.50 36.29
CA ALA A 65 27.25 -14.74 35.69
C ALA A 65 27.45 -16.18 35.16
N LYS A 66 28.00 -16.26 33.94
CA LYS A 66 28.78 -17.38 33.37
C LYS A 66 28.16 -18.79 33.42
N THR A 67 27.79 -19.28 32.23
CA THR A 67 28.38 -20.52 31.69
C THR A 67 28.56 -20.33 30.18
N SER A 68 29.72 -20.68 29.64
CA SER A 68 30.08 -20.41 28.24
C SER A 68 30.00 -21.68 27.40
N ALA A 69 29.01 -21.77 26.52
CA ALA A 69 28.91 -22.81 25.50
C ALA A 69 28.14 -22.27 24.26
N ASP A 70 28.81 -22.32 23.12
CA ASP A 70 28.30 -22.17 21.74
C ASP A 70 27.28 -21.03 21.45
N ASP A 71 27.80 -19.84 21.17
CA ASP A 71 27.05 -18.63 20.83
C ASP A 71 26.78 -18.49 19.30
N ASN A 72 26.88 -19.60 18.54
CA ASN A 72 26.78 -19.61 17.07
C ASN A 72 25.73 -20.61 16.52
N LEU A 73 24.76 -21.00 17.35
CA LEU A 73 23.59 -21.78 16.94
C LEU A 73 22.48 -20.84 16.41
N PRO A 74 22.15 -20.85 15.10
CA PRO A 74 21.04 -20.05 14.58
C PRO A 74 19.71 -20.58 15.12
N CYS A 75 19.09 -19.82 16.05
CA CYS A 75 17.82 -20.21 16.66
C CYS A 75 16.73 -20.42 15.59
N PRO A 76 16.15 -21.63 15.45
CA PRO A 76 15.33 -22.00 14.29
C PRO A 76 13.90 -21.43 14.30
N TYR A 77 13.55 -20.60 15.29
CA TYR A 77 12.24 -19.98 15.42
C TYR A 77 12.34 -18.46 15.42
N ARG A 78 12.53 -17.87 14.23
CA ARG A 78 12.38 -16.42 14.01
C ARG A 78 10.90 -16.02 14.07
N GLY A 79 10.40 -15.81 15.28
CA GLY A 79 9.07 -15.24 15.48
C GLY A 79 8.96 -13.82 14.91
N LEU A 80 7.83 -13.53 14.25
CA LEU A 80 7.28 -12.19 14.00
C LEU A 80 8.09 -11.22 13.09
N PHE A 81 9.17 -11.65 12.42
CA PHE A 81 9.96 -10.74 11.58
C PHE A 81 10.28 -11.26 10.18
N HIS A 82 9.77 -10.52 9.19
CA HIS A 82 10.02 -10.60 7.73
C HIS A 82 9.44 -11.83 7.01
N PHE A 83 8.35 -11.57 6.26
CA PHE A 83 8.06 -12.22 4.99
C PHE A 83 7.90 -11.11 3.94
N GLY A 84 8.90 -10.91 3.10
CA GLY A 84 8.83 -10.07 1.91
C GLY A 84 8.45 -10.89 0.66
N PRO A 85 8.30 -10.25 -0.51
CA PRO A 85 7.98 -10.92 -1.78
C PRO A 85 9.07 -11.85 -2.31
N ASN A 86 10.19 -11.98 -1.60
CA ASN A 86 11.31 -12.87 -1.94
C ASN A 86 11.23 -14.21 -1.17
N ASP A 87 10.50 -14.29 -0.05
CA ASP A 87 10.49 -15.45 0.87
C ASP A 87 9.57 -16.60 0.39
N THR A 88 9.37 -16.70 -0.92
CA THR A 88 8.56 -17.74 -1.60
C THR A 88 9.02 -19.17 -1.34
N GLU A 89 10.26 -19.37 -0.88
CA GLU A 89 10.89 -20.69 -0.66
C GLU A 89 10.48 -21.37 0.66
N PHE A 90 9.58 -20.77 1.45
CA PHE A 90 9.13 -21.31 2.74
C PHE A 90 7.62 -21.62 2.81
N PHE A 91 6.91 -21.59 1.67
CA PHE A 91 5.44 -21.51 1.65
C PHE A 91 4.72 -22.64 0.91
N PHE A 92 5.02 -23.86 1.29
CA PHE A 92 4.36 -25.09 0.80
C PHE A 92 3.11 -25.42 1.61
N GLY A 93 2.25 -26.31 1.11
CA GLY A 93 1.04 -26.76 1.81
C GLY A 93 -0.05 -25.69 1.92
N ARG A 94 -0.07 -24.72 1.01
CA ARG A 94 -1.09 -23.64 0.96
C ARG A 94 -1.56 -23.30 -0.46
N GLU A 95 -1.11 -24.06 -1.44
CA GLU A 95 -1.37 -23.91 -2.87
C GLU A 95 -2.88 -23.85 -3.17
N ILE A 96 -3.67 -24.73 -2.57
CA ILE A 96 -5.14 -24.77 -2.73
C ILE A 96 -5.79 -23.45 -2.29
N PHE A 97 -5.36 -22.88 -1.16
CA PHE A 97 -5.86 -21.58 -0.67
C PHE A 97 -5.38 -20.41 -1.56
N ILE A 98 -4.17 -20.50 -2.12
CA ILE A 98 -3.66 -19.50 -3.07
C ILE A 98 -4.44 -19.57 -4.40
N GLU A 99 -4.76 -20.76 -4.91
CA GLU A 99 -5.61 -20.94 -6.09
C GLU A 99 -7.04 -20.45 -5.83
N GLU A 100 -7.63 -20.74 -4.67
CA GLU A 100 -8.94 -20.21 -4.27
C GLU A 100 -8.94 -18.68 -4.25
N LEU A 101 -7.89 -18.06 -3.67
CA LEU A 101 -7.72 -16.60 -3.66
C LEU A 101 -7.58 -16.02 -5.08
N ILE A 102 -6.80 -16.64 -5.97
CA ILE A 102 -6.67 -16.20 -7.37
C ILE A 102 -8.04 -16.33 -8.10
N GLN A 103 -8.79 -17.39 -7.84
CA GLN A 103 -10.14 -17.58 -8.40
C GLN A 103 -11.16 -16.59 -7.83
N ALA A 104 -10.94 -16.08 -6.62
CA ALA A 104 -11.75 -15.03 -6.01
C ALA A 104 -11.38 -13.64 -6.54
N THR A 105 -10.10 -13.30 -6.74
CA THR A 105 -9.70 -11.99 -7.30
C THR A 105 -10.20 -11.77 -8.73
N ALA A 106 -10.47 -12.83 -9.48
CA ALA A 106 -11.10 -12.75 -10.81
C ALA A 106 -12.63 -12.53 -10.78
N LYS A 107 -13.28 -12.54 -9.61
CA LYS A 107 -14.75 -12.60 -9.46
C LYS A 107 -15.35 -11.68 -8.41
N ARG A 108 -14.58 -11.23 -7.41
CA ARG A 108 -15.05 -10.41 -6.28
C ARG A 108 -14.24 -9.12 -6.15
N SER A 109 -14.91 -8.01 -5.84
CA SER A 109 -14.27 -6.76 -5.41
C SER A 109 -13.77 -6.80 -3.95
N PHE A 110 -14.25 -7.77 -3.15
CA PHE A 110 -13.88 -7.95 -1.75
C PHE A 110 -13.64 -9.42 -1.40
N ILE A 111 -12.59 -9.68 -0.62
CA ILE A 111 -12.20 -11.02 -0.19
C ILE A 111 -11.80 -10.96 1.31
N PRO A 112 -12.70 -11.35 2.23
CA PRO A 112 -12.35 -11.53 3.63
C PRO A 112 -11.63 -12.87 3.83
N VAL A 113 -10.46 -12.84 4.47
CA VAL A 113 -9.64 -14.03 4.79
C VAL A 113 -9.61 -14.18 6.31
N LEU A 114 -10.41 -15.12 6.82
CA LEU A 114 -10.55 -15.36 8.26
C LEU A 114 -9.69 -16.53 8.72
N GLY A 115 -9.22 -16.49 9.96
CA GLY A 115 -8.44 -17.57 10.55
C GLY A 115 -7.85 -17.21 11.91
N ALA A 116 -7.33 -18.20 12.63
CA ALA A 116 -6.71 -18.01 13.94
C ALA A 116 -5.50 -17.05 13.86
N SER A 117 -5.08 -16.51 15.02
CA SER A 117 -3.76 -15.87 15.11
C SER A 117 -2.66 -16.88 14.77
N GLY A 118 -1.63 -16.46 14.04
CA GLY A 118 -0.54 -17.34 13.58
C GLY A 118 -0.89 -18.36 12.48
N SER A 119 -2.13 -18.42 11.97
CA SER A 119 -2.52 -19.38 10.89
C SER A 119 -1.87 -19.13 9.52
N GLY A 120 -1.10 -18.04 9.38
CA GLY A 120 -0.35 -17.69 8.18
C GLY A 120 -1.07 -16.73 7.22
N LYS A 121 -2.22 -16.14 7.58
CA LYS A 121 -3.04 -15.28 6.70
C LYS A 121 -2.23 -14.26 5.89
N SER A 122 -1.45 -13.44 6.60
CA SER A 122 -0.60 -12.39 6.02
C SER A 122 0.42 -12.97 5.05
N SER A 123 1.01 -14.13 5.35
CA SER A 123 1.94 -14.86 4.48
C SER A 123 1.24 -15.46 3.25
N VAL A 124 0.04 -16.06 3.39
CA VAL A 124 -0.75 -16.55 2.24
C VAL A 124 -1.01 -15.42 1.25
N VAL A 125 -1.35 -14.22 1.73
CA VAL A 125 -1.62 -13.07 0.86
C VAL A 125 -0.32 -12.46 0.31
N LEU A 126 0.64 -12.08 1.16
CA LEU A 126 1.81 -11.29 0.77
C LEU A 126 2.94 -12.11 0.11
N ALA A 127 3.11 -13.39 0.49
CA ALA A 127 4.13 -14.29 -0.07
C ALA A 127 3.54 -15.38 -0.99
N GLY A 128 2.25 -15.72 -0.86
CA GLY A 128 1.55 -16.64 -1.76
C GLY A 128 0.87 -15.95 -2.94
N LEU A 129 -0.21 -15.21 -2.67
CA LEU A 129 -1.08 -14.60 -3.67
C LEU A 129 -0.35 -13.50 -4.48
N VAL A 130 0.32 -12.56 -3.80
CA VAL A 130 0.96 -11.41 -4.46
C VAL A 130 2.01 -11.82 -5.49
N PRO A 131 2.97 -12.74 -5.24
CA PRO A 131 3.90 -13.20 -6.28
C PRO A 131 3.22 -13.87 -7.47
N LYS A 132 2.19 -14.70 -7.24
CA LYS A 132 1.44 -15.38 -8.32
C LYS A 132 0.67 -14.38 -9.20
N LEU A 133 0.07 -13.34 -8.62
CA LEU A 133 -0.59 -12.28 -9.39
C LEU A 133 0.42 -11.34 -10.08
N LYS A 134 1.58 -11.06 -9.46
CA LYS A 134 2.69 -10.33 -10.12
C LYS A 134 3.16 -11.05 -11.38
N GLN A 135 3.23 -12.38 -11.37
CA GLN A 135 3.59 -13.20 -12.53
C GLN A 135 2.58 -13.09 -13.69
N GLN A 136 1.35 -12.60 -13.45
CA GLN A 136 0.36 -12.33 -14.51
C GLN A 136 0.56 -10.97 -15.19
N GLY A 137 1.48 -10.13 -14.71
CA GLY A 137 1.95 -8.90 -15.39
C GLY A 137 0.98 -7.72 -15.47
N HIS A 138 -0.24 -7.82 -14.92
CA HIS A 138 -1.29 -6.80 -15.04
C HIS A 138 -1.89 -6.37 -13.68
N TRP A 139 -1.10 -6.46 -12.60
CA TRP A 139 -1.53 -6.13 -11.25
C TRP A 139 -0.61 -5.11 -10.58
N LEU A 140 -1.20 -4.11 -9.93
CA LEU A 140 -0.57 -3.26 -8.93
C LEU A 140 -0.94 -3.75 -7.53
N PHE A 141 -0.08 -3.46 -6.56
CA PHE A 141 -0.20 -3.97 -5.20
C PHE A 141 0.11 -2.87 -4.20
N THR A 142 -0.75 -2.70 -3.21
CA THR A 142 -0.39 -1.96 -1.99
C THR A 142 -1.07 -2.59 -0.78
N HIS A 143 -0.51 -2.34 0.40
CA HIS A 143 -1.00 -2.90 1.64
C HIS A 143 -0.92 -1.88 2.77
N PHE A 144 -1.83 -2.00 3.73
CA PHE A 144 -1.83 -1.23 4.98
C PHE A 144 -2.26 -2.13 6.14
N ARG A 145 -1.97 -1.67 7.36
CA ARG A 145 -2.50 -2.22 8.62
C ARG A 145 -3.29 -1.11 9.30
N PRO A 146 -4.57 -1.29 9.67
CA PRO A 146 -5.41 -0.15 10.07
C PRO A 146 -4.94 0.61 11.31
N GLY A 147 -4.27 -0.04 12.26
CA GLY A 147 -3.77 0.59 13.48
C GLY A 147 -4.84 1.35 14.27
N SER A 148 -4.43 2.43 14.93
CA SER A 148 -5.31 3.37 15.62
C SER A 148 -5.88 4.46 14.69
N ASP A 149 -5.18 4.80 13.61
CA ASP A 149 -5.60 5.75 12.57
C ASP A 149 -5.71 5.04 11.20
N PRO A 150 -6.88 4.48 10.88
CA PRO A 150 -7.06 3.67 9.68
C PRO A 150 -7.10 4.51 8.40
N PHE A 151 -7.43 5.80 8.50
CA PHE A 151 -7.42 6.72 7.35
C PHE A 151 -6.00 7.16 6.99
N TYR A 152 -5.13 7.42 7.99
CA TYR A 152 -3.71 7.67 7.75
C TYR A 152 -3.04 6.43 7.12
N ALA A 153 -3.27 5.24 7.68
CA ALA A 153 -2.68 4.01 7.16
C ALA A 153 -3.11 3.69 5.71
N LEU A 154 -4.40 3.88 5.40
CA LEU A 154 -4.91 3.73 4.03
C LEU A 154 -4.33 4.79 3.08
N ALA A 155 -4.23 6.05 3.53
CA ALA A 155 -3.65 7.13 2.72
C ALA A 155 -2.16 6.89 2.42
N GLU A 156 -1.37 6.41 3.38
CA GLU A 156 0.06 6.13 3.23
C GLU A 156 0.31 5.03 2.17
N ALA A 157 -0.54 4.01 2.16
CA ALA A 157 -0.51 2.95 1.16
C ALA A 157 -0.94 3.43 -0.26
N LEU A 158 -1.77 4.47 -0.37
CA LEU A 158 -2.31 4.95 -1.65
C LEU A 158 -1.52 6.11 -2.27
N VAL A 159 -0.91 7.00 -1.49
CA VAL A 159 -0.18 8.19 -2.00
C VAL A 159 0.86 7.86 -3.08
N PRO A 160 1.70 6.79 -2.95
CA PRO A 160 2.66 6.44 -3.99
C PRO A 160 2.05 5.92 -5.30
N LEU A 161 0.84 5.34 -5.27
CA LEU A 161 0.10 4.95 -6.48
C LEU A 161 -0.68 6.12 -7.08
N TYR A 162 -1.21 7.00 -6.23
CA TYR A 162 -2.00 8.18 -6.61
C TYR A 162 -1.13 9.29 -7.21
N THR A 163 0.10 9.45 -6.71
CA THR A 163 1.04 10.52 -7.08
C THR A 163 2.49 9.98 -7.16
N PRO A 164 2.80 9.11 -8.15
CA PRO A 164 4.07 8.37 -8.21
C PRO A 164 5.32 9.22 -8.45
N ASN A 165 5.17 10.49 -8.85
CA ASN A 165 6.28 11.40 -9.14
C ASN A 165 6.74 12.22 -7.92
N LEU A 166 6.10 12.09 -6.75
CA LEU A 166 6.46 12.84 -5.54
C LEU A 166 7.64 12.20 -4.81
N ASN A 167 8.54 13.03 -4.28
CA ASN A 167 9.62 12.56 -3.41
C ASN A 167 9.11 12.19 -2.01
N ALA A 168 9.90 11.45 -1.23
CA ALA A 168 9.48 10.94 0.08
C ALA A 168 8.96 12.03 1.05
N THR A 169 9.57 13.21 1.06
CA THR A 169 9.14 14.35 1.89
C THR A 169 7.79 14.90 1.45
N GLU A 170 7.54 14.93 0.13
CA GLU A 170 6.24 15.33 -0.44
C GLU A 170 5.17 14.28 -0.15
N GLN A 171 5.50 12.99 -0.23
CA GLN A 171 4.57 11.91 0.11
C GLN A 171 4.11 12.03 1.57
N ILE A 172 5.05 12.18 2.52
CA ILE A 172 4.78 12.44 3.94
C ILE A 172 3.89 13.69 4.13
N ALA A 173 4.08 14.74 3.32
CA ALA A 173 3.27 15.96 3.36
C ALA A 173 1.89 15.86 2.69
N GLN A 174 1.60 14.78 1.96
CA GLN A 174 0.31 14.54 1.31
C GLN A 174 -0.53 13.48 2.04
N THR A 175 0.09 12.45 2.63
CA THR A 175 -0.59 11.41 3.42
C THR A 175 -1.63 11.94 4.41
N PRO A 176 -1.31 12.86 5.35
CA PRO A 176 -2.30 13.35 6.32
C PRO A 176 -3.43 14.17 5.67
N LYS A 177 -3.20 14.79 4.51
CA LYS A 177 -4.25 15.51 3.78
C LYS A 177 -5.22 14.55 3.09
N LEU A 178 -4.69 13.50 2.47
CA LEU A 178 -5.52 12.46 1.86
C LEU A 178 -6.32 11.71 2.93
N ALA A 179 -5.72 11.44 4.09
CA ALA A 179 -6.41 10.87 5.25
C ALA A 179 -7.57 11.76 5.71
N ASP A 180 -7.32 13.06 5.94
CA ASP A 180 -8.31 14.05 6.37
C ASP A 180 -9.47 14.21 5.36
N TYR A 181 -9.17 14.23 4.05
CA TYR A 181 -10.20 14.28 3.00
C TYR A 181 -11.03 12.99 2.89
N LEU A 182 -10.43 11.81 3.11
CA LEU A 182 -11.14 10.53 3.14
C LEU A 182 -12.01 10.41 4.40
N ASP A 183 -11.49 10.81 5.56
CA ASP A 183 -12.18 10.76 6.86
C ASP A 183 -13.43 11.66 6.89
N LYS A 184 -13.32 12.87 6.32
CA LYS A 184 -14.44 13.81 6.16
C LYS A 184 -15.39 13.46 5.01
N GLY A 185 -15.01 12.52 4.13
CA GLY A 185 -15.76 12.19 2.92
C GLY A 185 -15.73 13.27 1.83
N GLU A 186 -14.83 14.26 1.92
CA GLU A 186 -14.60 15.28 0.89
C GLU A 186 -14.03 14.65 -0.40
N VAL A 187 -13.28 13.55 -0.25
CA VAL A 187 -12.85 12.67 -1.34
C VAL A 187 -13.28 11.24 -0.99
N THR A 188 -13.85 10.50 -1.94
CA THR A 188 -14.19 9.08 -1.75
C THR A 188 -13.03 8.18 -2.18
N LEU A 189 -12.89 7.01 -1.53
CA LEU A 189 -11.91 6.00 -1.94
C LEU A 189 -12.10 5.57 -3.41
N THR A 190 -13.34 5.46 -3.90
CA THR A 190 -13.64 5.20 -5.31
C THR A 190 -13.03 6.26 -6.24
N ASN A 191 -13.03 7.55 -5.86
CA ASN A 191 -12.38 8.61 -6.65
C ASN A 191 -10.85 8.49 -6.64
N VAL A 192 -10.25 8.09 -5.51
CA VAL A 192 -8.80 7.82 -5.41
C VAL A 192 -8.41 6.65 -6.32
N MET A 193 -9.13 5.53 -6.23
CA MET A 193 -8.89 4.35 -7.07
C MET A 193 -9.12 4.65 -8.57
N ALA A 194 -10.14 5.44 -8.91
CA ALA A 194 -10.38 5.87 -10.30
C ALA A 194 -9.26 6.76 -10.86
N ASN A 195 -8.57 7.55 -10.02
CA ASN A 195 -7.39 8.29 -10.44
C ASN A 195 -6.16 7.38 -10.62
N ILE A 196 -5.94 6.41 -9.72
CA ILE A 196 -4.89 5.40 -9.87
C ILE A 196 -5.12 4.60 -11.18
N GLN A 197 -6.36 4.20 -11.47
CA GLN A 197 -6.71 3.50 -12.70
C GLN A 197 -6.44 4.32 -13.96
N ARG A 198 -6.61 5.65 -13.93
CA ARG A 198 -6.29 6.54 -15.07
C ARG A 198 -4.78 6.60 -15.34
N SER A 199 -3.96 6.56 -14.29
CA SER A 199 -2.50 6.48 -14.40
C SER A 199 -2.01 5.10 -14.87
N HIS A 200 -2.76 4.04 -14.58
CA HIS A 200 -2.38 2.65 -14.84
C HIS A 200 -3.49 1.84 -15.56
N PRO A 201 -3.96 2.26 -16.74
CA PRO A 201 -5.20 1.77 -17.36
C PRO A 201 -5.22 0.26 -17.65
N ASN A 202 -4.06 -0.36 -17.83
CA ASN A 202 -3.91 -1.79 -18.14
C ASN A 202 -3.71 -2.68 -16.89
N HIS A 203 -3.83 -2.14 -15.66
CA HIS A 203 -3.63 -2.89 -14.43
C HIS A 203 -4.90 -2.97 -13.58
N GLN A 204 -5.04 -4.03 -12.78
CA GLN A 204 -5.96 -4.09 -11.63
C GLN A 204 -5.18 -3.79 -10.35
N VAL A 205 -5.79 -3.14 -9.35
CA VAL A 205 -5.15 -2.88 -8.06
C VAL A 205 -5.59 -3.89 -7.01
N LEU A 206 -4.66 -4.66 -6.45
CA LEU A 206 -4.88 -5.41 -5.22
C LEU A 206 -4.55 -4.51 -4.01
N LEU A 207 -5.59 -4.11 -3.28
CA LEU A 207 -5.47 -3.40 -2.01
C LEU A 207 -5.58 -4.42 -0.87
N ILE A 208 -4.58 -4.47 0.00
CA ILE A 208 -4.53 -5.44 1.11
C ILE A 208 -4.66 -4.72 2.44
N ALA A 209 -5.71 -5.03 3.20
CA ALA A 209 -5.86 -4.62 4.59
C ALA A 209 -5.44 -5.79 5.49
N ASP A 210 -4.19 -5.79 5.97
CA ASP A 210 -3.69 -6.86 6.83
C ASP A 210 -4.01 -6.58 8.30
N GLN A 211 -4.31 -7.64 9.07
CA GLN A 211 -4.69 -7.56 10.49
C GLN A 211 -5.83 -6.56 10.73
N PHE A 212 -6.91 -6.74 9.95
CA PHE A 212 -8.09 -5.88 9.96
C PHE A 212 -8.78 -5.81 11.33
N GLU A 213 -8.54 -6.76 12.24
CA GLU A 213 -8.95 -6.68 13.65
C GLU A 213 -8.42 -5.44 14.41
N GLU A 214 -7.40 -4.76 13.89
CA GLU A 214 -6.85 -3.53 14.48
C GLU A 214 -7.90 -2.41 14.60
N ILE A 215 -8.88 -2.32 13.70
CA ILE A 215 -9.95 -1.30 13.84
C ILE A 215 -10.82 -1.53 15.09
N TYR A 216 -10.95 -2.77 15.57
CA TYR A 216 -11.74 -3.09 16.77
C TYR A 216 -10.91 -3.07 18.05
N THR A 217 -9.57 -3.08 17.96
CA THR A 217 -8.65 -3.20 19.10
C THR A 217 -7.80 -1.96 19.36
N LEU A 218 -7.48 -1.18 18.33
CA LEU A 218 -6.59 -0.01 18.39
C LEU A 218 -7.31 1.29 17.99
N CYS A 219 -8.25 1.25 17.04
CA CYS A 219 -9.06 2.43 16.70
C CYS A 219 -10.19 2.61 17.75
N SER A 220 -9.94 3.49 18.72
CA SER A 220 -10.80 3.70 19.89
C SER A 220 -12.04 4.57 19.61
N ASP A 221 -12.01 5.42 18.59
CA ASP A 221 -13.17 6.21 18.17
C ASP A 221 -14.07 5.40 17.24
N GLU A 222 -15.26 5.05 17.75
CA GLU A 222 -16.29 4.37 16.98
C GLU A 222 -16.78 5.19 15.77
N SER A 223 -16.77 6.53 15.83
CA SER A 223 -17.26 7.35 14.73
C SER A 223 -16.31 7.33 13.53
N THR A 224 -14.99 7.42 13.77
CA THR A 224 -13.95 7.17 12.77
C THR A 224 -13.97 5.73 12.26
N ARG A 225 -14.12 4.72 13.13
CA ARG A 225 -14.27 3.31 12.71
C ARG A 225 -15.45 3.11 11.76
N ARG A 226 -16.63 3.66 12.06
CA ARG A 226 -17.82 3.58 11.20
C ARG A 226 -17.59 4.26 9.85
N ARG A 227 -17.07 5.50 9.85
CA ARG A 227 -16.72 6.23 8.61
C ARG A 227 -15.70 5.47 7.76
N PHE A 228 -14.73 4.81 8.39
CA PHE A 228 -13.75 3.98 7.69
C PHE A 228 -14.37 2.74 7.04
N LEU A 229 -15.24 2.02 7.75
CA LEU A 229 -16.00 0.90 7.20
C LEU A 229 -16.90 1.34 6.03
N ASP A 230 -17.57 2.49 6.15
CA ASP A 230 -18.38 3.06 5.08
C ASP A 230 -17.53 3.48 3.86
N CYS A 231 -16.34 4.04 4.09
CA CYS A 231 -15.39 4.37 3.02
C CYS A 231 -14.97 3.14 2.21
N LEU A 232 -14.71 2.01 2.88
CA LEU A 232 -14.45 0.72 2.23
C LEU A 232 -15.69 0.15 1.54
N LEU A 233 -16.88 0.22 2.16
CA LEU A 233 -18.12 -0.28 1.57
C LEU A 233 -18.48 0.42 0.26
N ASN A 234 -18.26 1.75 0.18
CA ASN A 234 -18.45 2.51 -1.05
C ASN A 234 -17.54 2.00 -2.18
N LEU A 235 -16.29 1.59 -1.89
CA LEU A 235 -15.41 0.95 -2.88
C LEU A 235 -15.94 -0.45 -3.26
N ILE A 236 -16.32 -1.28 -2.30
CA ILE A 236 -16.76 -2.66 -2.54
C ILE A 236 -18.00 -2.69 -3.46
N GLN A 237 -18.97 -1.82 -3.18
CA GLN A 237 -20.27 -1.77 -3.85
C GLN A 237 -20.27 -1.07 -5.23
N THR A 238 -19.23 -0.29 -5.57
CA THR A 238 -19.18 0.47 -6.84
C THR A 238 -18.55 -0.32 -8.01
N ASN A 239 -17.90 -1.45 -7.76
CA ASN A 239 -17.18 -2.26 -8.75
C ASN A 239 -18.06 -3.36 -9.37
N THR A 240 -19.02 -2.99 -10.25
CA THR A 240 -20.05 -3.93 -10.75
C THR A 240 -19.81 -4.54 -12.14
N ASN A 241 -19.07 -3.86 -13.03
CA ASN A 241 -18.90 -4.29 -14.44
C ASN A 241 -17.46 -4.64 -14.82
N GLN A 242 -16.48 -4.14 -14.07
CA GLN A 242 -15.06 -4.47 -14.14
C GLN A 242 -14.53 -4.41 -12.70
N LEU A 243 -13.39 -5.07 -12.42
CA LEU A 243 -12.74 -5.09 -11.10
C LEU A 243 -11.40 -4.33 -11.13
N PRO A 244 -11.38 -2.99 -11.38
CA PRO A 244 -10.15 -2.19 -11.33
C PRO A 244 -9.51 -2.19 -9.94
N THR A 245 -10.24 -2.57 -8.89
CA THR A 245 -9.71 -2.76 -7.55
C THR A 245 -10.34 -3.97 -6.87
N VAL A 246 -9.50 -4.77 -6.23
CA VAL A 246 -9.90 -5.88 -5.36
C VAL A 246 -9.31 -5.65 -3.97
N LEU A 247 -10.17 -5.63 -2.95
CA LEU A 247 -9.79 -5.50 -1.55
C LEU A 247 -9.68 -6.88 -0.90
N VAL A 248 -8.50 -7.23 -0.39
CA VAL A 248 -8.28 -8.42 0.44
C VAL A 248 -8.11 -7.96 1.88
N ALA A 249 -8.97 -8.42 2.80
CA ALA A 249 -8.86 -8.11 4.22
C ALA A 249 -8.50 -9.38 5.00
N THR A 250 -7.33 -9.43 5.64
CA THR A 250 -6.99 -10.52 6.56
C THR A 250 -7.53 -10.18 7.94
N MET A 251 -8.29 -11.09 8.57
CA MET A 251 -8.83 -10.85 9.91
C MET A 251 -8.78 -12.09 10.80
N ARG A 252 -8.58 -11.88 12.10
CA ARG A 252 -8.77 -12.91 13.12
C ARG A 252 -10.22 -13.38 13.21
N ALA A 253 -10.45 -14.69 13.18
CA ALA A 253 -11.78 -15.27 13.19
C ALA A 253 -12.58 -14.94 14.46
N ASP A 254 -11.91 -14.72 15.60
CA ASP A 254 -12.54 -14.30 16.86
C ASP A 254 -13.05 -12.84 16.83
N PHE A 255 -12.62 -12.01 15.88
CA PHE A 255 -13.13 -10.66 15.64
C PHE A 255 -14.31 -10.60 14.65
N LEU A 256 -14.72 -11.74 14.08
CA LEU A 256 -15.92 -11.80 13.24
C LEU A 256 -17.17 -11.33 14.00
N GLY A 257 -17.27 -11.59 15.32
CA GLY A 257 -18.37 -11.08 16.14
C GLY A 257 -18.51 -9.55 16.05
N SER A 258 -17.43 -8.82 16.33
CA SER A 258 -17.42 -7.35 16.26
C SER A 258 -17.61 -6.81 14.85
N ALA A 259 -17.18 -7.54 13.82
CA ALA A 259 -17.45 -7.16 12.43
C ALA A 259 -18.91 -7.39 11.99
N LEU A 260 -19.62 -8.34 12.62
CA LEU A 260 -21.05 -8.57 12.41
C LEU A 260 -21.95 -7.57 13.16
N GLU A 261 -21.43 -6.84 14.15
CA GLU A 261 -22.16 -5.76 14.84
C GLU A 261 -22.52 -4.61 13.89
N TYR A 262 -21.65 -4.29 12.92
CA TYR A 262 -21.95 -3.28 11.90
C TYR A 262 -22.56 -3.90 10.64
N ARG A 263 -23.90 -3.98 10.63
CA ARG A 263 -24.67 -4.72 9.60
C ARG A 263 -24.28 -4.43 8.13
N PRO A 264 -24.08 -3.16 7.68
CA PRO A 264 -23.68 -2.91 6.29
C PRO A 264 -22.35 -3.59 5.89
N PHE A 265 -21.46 -3.83 6.86
CA PHE A 265 -20.22 -4.59 6.66
C PHE A 265 -20.43 -6.11 6.84
N ALA A 266 -21.31 -6.52 7.76
CA ALA A 266 -21.75 -7.91 7.90
C ALA A 266 -22.34 -8.50 6.59
N ASP A 267 -23.06 -7.68 5.83
CA ASP A 267 -23.69 -8.09 4.57
C ASP A 267 -22.65 -8.35 3.45
N VAL A 268 -21.43 -7.78 3.51
CA VAL A 268 -20.32 -8.09 2.57
C VAL A 268 -19.35 -9.17 3.08
N LEU A 269 -19.49 -9.62 4.33
CA LEU A 269 -18.68 -10.67 4.94
C LEU A 269 -19.20 -12.10 4.73
N GLN A 270 -20.31 -12.28 4.00
CA GLN A 270 -20.95 -13.59 3.76
C GLN A 270 -20.05 -14.61 3.03
N ASP A 271 -19.05 -14.11 2.32
CA ASP A 271 -18.37 -14.80 1.22
C ASP A 271 -16.89 -15.13 1.56
N ASP A 272 -16.62 -15.42 2.84
CA ASP A 272 -15.29 -15.44 3.45
C ASP A 272 -14.48 -16.75 3.27
N ILE A 273 -13.16 -16.62 3.13
CA ILE A 273 -12.21 -17.74 2.97
C ILE A 273 -11.56 -18.07 4.33
N LYS A 274 -11.68 -19.34 4.75
CA LYS A 274 -11.35 -19.79 6.12
C LYS A 274 -10.01 -20.53 6.16
N LEU A 275 -8.95 -19.80 6.50
CA LEU A 275 -7.61 -20.34 6.70
C LEU A 275 -7.48 -21.02 8.08
N GLY A 276 -7.72 -22.33 8.11
CA GLY A 276 -7.48 -23.17 9.29
C GLY A 276 -5.99 -23.30 9.65
N PRO A 277 -5.66 -23.97 10.78
CA PRO A 277 -4.28 -24.39 11.05
C PRO A 277 -3.77 -25.30 9.92
N MET A 278 -2.46 -25.40 9.74
CA MET A 278 -1.90 -26.31 8.74
C MET A 278 -2.25 -27.77 9.06
N ASN A 279 -2.68 -28.53 8.06
CA ASN A 279 -2.95 -29.96 8.21
C ASN A 279 -1.64 -30.78 8.16
N ARG A 280 -1.68 -32.08 8.50
CA ARG A 280 -0.45 -32.89 8.61
C ARG A 280 0.30 -33.03 7.28
N THR A 281 -0.38 -33.05 6.14
CA THR A 281 0.25 -33.10 4.81
C THR A 281 0.93 -31.77 4.52
N GLU A 282 0.25 -30.65 4.74
CA GLU A 282 0.79 -29.30 4.55
C GLU A 282 2.05 -29.07 5.42
N LEU A 283 2.02 -29.53 6.68
CA LEU A 283 3.19 -29.50 7.57
C LEU A 283 4.35 -30.39 7.09
N LEU A 284 4.07 -31.53 6.47
CA LEU A 284 5.12 -32.39 5.88
C LEU A 284 5.73 -31.74 4.64
N GLU A 285 4.91 -31.15 3.75
CA GLU A 285 5.38 -30.43 2.56
C GLU A 285 6.26 -29.22 2.94
N VAL A 286 5.91 -28.48 4.00
CA VAL A 286 6.76 -27.42 4.57
C VAL A 286 8.09 -27.94 5.11
N ILE A 287 8.13 -29.14 5.71
CA ILE A 287 9.35 -29.74 6.27
C ILE A 287 10.24 -30.35 5.17
N GLU A 288 9.66 -31.04 4.20
CA GLU A 288 10.39 -31.76 3.16
C GLU A 288 11.02 -30.83 2.13
N ASN A 289 10.40 -29.67 1.87
CA ASN A 289 10.86 -28.70 0.87
C ASN A 289 11.58 -27.46 1.45
N GLN A 290 11.98 -27.47 2.73
CA GLN A 290 12.80 -26.37 3.26
C GLN A 290 14.12 -26.24 2.47
N PRO A 291 14.53 -25.02 2.07
CA PRO A 291 15.84 -24.81 1.47
C PRO A 291 16.93 -25.20 2.48
N LYS A 292 17.80 -26.14 2.08
CA LYS A 292 18.93 -26.58 2.89
C LYS A 292 20.00 -25.48 2.88
N SER A 293 20.35 -25.01 4.08
CA SER A 293 21.40 -24.03 4.36
C SER A 293 22.78 -24.46 3.89
#